data_AF-A0A948TSL4-F1
#
_entry.id   AF-A0A948TSL4-F1
#
_cell.length_a   1.000
_cell.length_b   1.000
_cell.length_c   1.000
_cell.angle_alpha   90.00
_cell.angle_beta   90.00
_cell.angle_gamma   90.00
#
_symmetry.space_group_name_H-M   'P 1'
#
loop_
_entity.id
_entity.type
_entity.pdbx_description
1 polymer ?
#
loop_
_entity_poly.entity_id
_entity_poly.type
_entity_poly.pdbx_seq_one_letter_code
_entity_poly.pdbx_strand_id
1 'polypeptide(L)'
;MQLPKDKMFDKSGQWIRLETFEDFDNALSELIDLWSSTANTATKAIKESALAHFKEDLEAAALQWIDNRAKSKKFAAIGKELAEFEEVLEEDSNIAAPAASTAPAAPAKPKTKV
;
A
#
# COMPACT_ATOMS: atom_id res chain seq x y z
N MET A 1 2.71 -13.46 27.18
CA MET A 1 1.91 -12.23 27.18
C MET A 1 1.78 -11.79 25.73
N GLN A 2 0.69 -12.18 25.05
CA GLN A 2 0.45 -11.80 23.66
C GLN A 2 -0.14 -10.38 23.69
N LEU A 3 0.65 -9.38 23.29
CA LEU A 3 0.17 -8.01 23.15
C LEU A 3 -0.99 -8.06 22.14
N PRO A 4 -2.18 -7.52 22.46
CA PRO A 4 -3.28 -7.50 21.52
C PRO A 4 -2.82 -6.77 20.25
N LYS A 5 -2.91 -7.47 19.12
CA LYS A 5 -2.72 -6.97 17.75
C LYS A 5 -3.81 -5.93 17.44
N ASP A 6 -3.71 -4.75 18.04
CA ASP A 6 -4.67 -3.67 17.79
C ASP A 6 -3.91 -2.39 17.43
N LYS A 7 -3.83 -2.20 16.11
CA LYS A 7 -3.85 -0.96 15.34
C LYS A 7 -2.62 -0.08 15.44
N MET A 8 -1.93 0.02 14.31
CA MET A 8 -1.23 1.22 13.81
C MET A 8 -1.98 2.57 14.02
N PHE A 9 -3.24 2.55 14.46
CA PHE A 9 -4.02 3.70 14.93
C PHE A 9 -4.46 3.53 16.40
N ASP A 10 -4.24 4.54 17.24
CA ASP A 10 -4.79 4.56 18.60
C ASP A 10 -6.33 4.56 18.57
N LYS A 11 -6.98 4.35 19.72
CA LYS A 11 -8.44 4.44 19.91
C LYS A 11 -9.03 5.76 19.39
N SER A 12 -8.21 6.81 19.30
CA SER A 12 -8.58 8.11 18.75
C SER A 12 -8.50 8.19 17.22
N GLY A 13 -8.05 7.13 16.54
CA GLY A 13 -7.78 7.12 15.10
C GLY A 13 -6.50 7.84 14.70
N GLN A 14 -5.60 8.12 15.64
CA GLN A 14 -4.32 8.77 15.39
C GLN A 14 -3.24 7.72 15.11
N TRP A 15 -2.38 7.98 14.13
CA TRP A 15 -1.22 7.13 13.85
C TRP A 15 -0.35 6.92 15.10
N ILE A 16 0.01 5.67 15.37
CA ILE A 16 0.99 5.30 16.39
C ILE A 16 2.35 5.24 15.73
N ARG A 17 3.30 6.01 16.26
CA ARG A 17 4.64 6.15 15.67
C ARG A 17 5.41 4.85 15.80
N LEU A 18 5.99 4.38 14.70
CA LEU A 18 6.69 3.11 14.66
C LEU A 18 8.18 3.29 15.00
N GLU A 19 8.69 2.54 15.98
CA GLU A 19 10.07 2.72 16.48
C GLU A 19 10.95 1.47 16.34
N THR A 20 10.35 0.28 16.36
CA THR A 20 11.08 -1.00 16.41
C THR A 20 10.75 -1.88 15.22
N PHE A 21 11.67 -2.77 14.85
CA PHE A 21 11.44 -3.68 13.72
C PHE A 21 10.14 -4.48 13.84
N GLU A 22 9.82 -4.99 15.03
CA GLU A 22 8.57 -5.74 15.27
C GLU A 22 7.33 -4.86 15.07
N ASP A 23 7.45 -3.57 15.38
CA ASP A 23 6.40 -2.59 15.18
C ASP A 23 6.14 -2.35 13.68
N PHE A 24 7.20 -2.20 12.89
CA PHE A 24 7.11 -2.11 11.42
C PHE A 24 6.61 -3.41 10.76
N ASP A 25 7.07 -4.57 11.20
CA ASP A 25 6.65 -5.88 10.68
C ASP A 25 5.14 -6.12 10.94
N ASN A 26 4.69 -5.81 12.15
CA ASN A 26 3.28 -5.91 12.50
C ASN A 26 2.43 -4.86 11.77
N ALA A 27 2.89 -3.59 11.73
CA ALA A 27 2.16 -2.52 11.06
C ALA A 27 2.09 -2.72 9.54
N LEU A 28 3.10 -3.33 8.90
CA LEU A 28 3.04 -3.69 7.47
C LEU A 28 1.96 -4.74 7.22
N SER A 29 1.89 -5.76 8.08
CA SER A 29 0.82 -6.77 8.01
C SER A 29 -0.56 -6.13 8.20
N GLU A 30 -0.71 -5.19 9.12
CA GLU A 30 -1.95 -4.44 9.33
C GLU A 30 -2.28 -3.51 8.16
N LEU A 31 -1.27 -2.90 7.52
CA LEU A 31 -1.47 -2.08 6.33
C LEU A 31 -2.01 -2.93 5.18
N ILE A 32 -1.42 -4.10 4.93
CA ILE A 32 -1.89 -5.05 3.91
C ILE A 32 -3.34 -5.48 4.22
N ASP A 33 -3.65 -5.84 5.46
CA ASP A 33 -5.00 -6.19 5.89
C ASP A 33 -5.98 -5.02 5.68
N LEU A 34 -5.59 -3.80 6.07
CA LEU A 34 -6.41 -2.60 5.89
C LEU A 34 -6.77 -2.35 4.43
N TRP A 35 -5.80 -2.49 3.52
CA TRP A 35 -6.03 -2.28 2.09
C TRP A 35 -6.82 -3.42 1.45
N SER A 36 -6.57 -4.67 1.85
CA SER A 36 -7.33 -5.85 1.43
C SER A 36 -8.76 -5.90 2.01
N SER A 37 -8.98 -5.24 3.15
CA SER A 37 -10.26 -5.22 3.82
C SER A 37 -11.29 -4.40 3.04
N THR A 38 -12.46 -5.02 2.85
CA THR A 38 -13.69 -4.41 2.31
C THR A 38 -14.48 -3.66 3.39
N ALA A 39 -13.94 -3.54 4.61
CA ALA A 39 -14.61 -2.85 5.70
C ALA A 39 -14.84 -1.37 5.37
N ASN A 40 -16.11 -0.95 5.47
CA ASN A 40 -16.57 0.41 5.17
C ASN A 40 -15.95 1.50 6.08
N THR A 41 -15.29 1.11 7.17
CA THR A 41 -14.60 2.01 8.09
C THR A 41 -13.23 2.46 7.59
N ALA A 42 -12.59 1.69 6.70
CA ALA A 42 -11.28 1.99 6.13
C ALA A 42 -11.45 2.79 4.83
N THR A 43 -11.78 4.07 4.97
CA THR A 43 -11.90 4.95 3.79
C THR A 43 -10.56 5.06 3.07
N LYS A 44 -10.59 5.33 1.75
CA LYS A 44 -9.39 5.54 0.92
C LYS A 44 -8.42 6.54 1.56
N ALA A 45 -8.94 7.62 2.15
CA ALA A 45 -8.14 8.61 2.87
C ALA A 45 -7.37 8.01 4.05
N ILE A 46 -8.00 7.16 4.87
CA ILE A 46 -7.34 6.49 6.00
C ILE A 46 -6.25 5.53 5.50
N LYS A 47 -6.55 4.78 4.42
CA LYS A 47 -5.60 3.87 3.78
C LYS A 47 -4.35 4.59 3.26
N GLU A 48 -4.56 5.71 2.56
CA GLU A 48 -3.48 6.55 2.03
C GLU A 48 -2.70 7.26 3.15
N SER A 49 -3.38 7.76 4.19
CA SER A 49 -2.72 8.34 5.37
C SER A 49 -1.88 7.32 6.13
N ALA A 50 -2.37 6.09 6.33
CA ALA A 50 -1.62 5.02 6.97
C ALA A 50 -0.32 4.72 6.21
N LEU A 51 -0.42 4.59 4.88
CA LEU A 51 0.73 4.32 4.02
C LEU A 51 1.75 5.48 4.05
N ALA A 52 1.28 6.73 4.03
CA ALA A 52 2.15 7.90 4.12
C ALA A 52 2.90 7.96 5.47
N HIS A 53 2.20 7.74 6.58
CA HIS A 53 2.82 7.73 7.91
C HIS A 53 3.81 6.57 8.08
N PHE A 54 3.47 5.37 7.60
CA PHE A 54 4.38 4.23 7.61
C PHE A 54 5.69 4.53 6.87
N LYS A 55 5.61 5.19 5.71
CA LYS A 55 6.79 5.59 4.92
C LYS A 55 7.65 6.62 5.65
N GLU A 56 7.04 7.63 6.26
CA GLU A 56 7.75 8.64 7.03
C GLU A 56 8.52 8.02 8.20
N ASP A 57 7.85 7.15 8.98
CA ASP A 57 8.50 6.48 10.10
C ASP A 57 9.58 5.52 9.63
N LEU A 58 9.39 4.81 8.52
CA LEU A 58 10.38 3.88 7.98
C LEU A 58 11.64 4.62 7.50
N GLU A 59 11.48 5.76 6.82
CA GLU A 59 12.59 6.60 6.40
C GLU A 59 13.35 7.15 7.62
N ALA A 60 12.63 7.64 8.64
CA ALA A 60 13.23 8.11 9.88
C ALA A 60 14.01 7.00 10.60
N ALA A 61 13.44 5.78 10.68
CA ALA A 61 14.09 4.63 11.27
C ALA A 61 15.32 4.19 10.45
N ALA A 62 15.22 4.18 9.12
CA ALA A 62 16.34 3.84 8.24
C ALA A 62 17.50 4.82 8.39
N LEU A 63 17.21 6.12 8.50
CA LEU A 63 18.21 7.17 8.78
C LEU A 63 18.82 7.00 10.17
N GLN A 64 18.00 6.76 11.19
CA GLN A 64 18.48 6.57 12.56
C GLN A 64 19.42 5.36 12.69
N TRP A 65 19.17 4.31 11.92
CA TRP A 65 19.93 3.06 12.00
C TRP A 65 20.89 2.84 10.83
N ILE A 66 21.23 3.88 10.06
CA ILE A 66 22.08 3.78 8.87
C ILE A 66 23.46 3.20 9.17
N ASP A 67 24.05 3.55 10.31
CA ASP A 67 25.34 3.02 10.76
C ASP A 67 25.25 1.63 11.42
N ASN A 68 24.03 1.15 11.71
CA ASN A 68 23.81 -0.17 12.28
C ASN A 68 23.48 -1.18 11.18
N ARG A 69 24.51 -1.85 10.65
CA ARG A 69 24.38 -2.81 9.54
C ARG A 69 23.26 -3.85 9.72
N ALA A 70 23.10 -4.39 10.93
CA ALA A 70 22.08 -5.41 11.19
C ALA A 70 20.67 -4.82 11.13
N LYS A 71 20.46 -3.64 11.74
CA LYS A 71 19.17 -2.95 11.70
C LYS A 71 18.86 -2.38 10.33
N SER A 72 19.82 -1.71 9.68
CA SER A 72 19.70 -1.19 8.33
C SER A 72 19.23 -2.27 7.35
N LYS A 73 19.79 -3.50 7.42
CA LYS A 73 19.33 -4.62 6.59
C LYS A 73 17.87 -5.02 6.86
N LYS A 74 17.44 -4.98 8.12
CA LYS A 74 16.05 -5.29 8.51
C LYS A 74 15.08 -4.24 7.98
N PHE A 75 15.35 -2.96 8.21
CA PHE A 75 14.50 -1.87 7.71
C PHE A 75 14.51 -1.78 6.17
N ALA A 76 15.63 -2.11 5.52
CA ALA A 76 15.68 -2.24 4.07
C ALA A 76 14.81 -3.39 3.54
N ALA A 77 14.69 -4.50 4.28
CA ALA A 77 13.79 -5.59 3.92
C ALA A 77 12.32 -5.15 4.02
N ILE A 78 11.94 -4.48 5.11
CA ILE A 78 10.60 -3.89 5.27
C ILE A 78 10.29 -2.92 4.11
N GLY A 79 11.24 -2.06 3.74
CA GLY A 79 11.06 -1.15 2.61
C GLY A 79 10.89 -1.85 1.27
N LYS A 80 11.54 -3.00 1.07
CA LYS A 80 11.34 -3.84 -0.12
C LYS A 80 9.93 -4.44 -0.15
N GLU A 81 9.48 -5.01 0.96
CA GLU A 81 8.14 -5.58 1.06
C GLU A 81 7.05 -4.52 0.89
N LEU A 82 7.26 -3.31 1.43
CA LEU A 82 6.38 -2.17 1.20
C LEU A 82 6.31 -1.78 -0.28
N ALA A 83 7.45 -1.75 -0.98
CA ALA A 83 7.47 -1.44 -2.41
C ALA A 83 6.73 -2.50 -3.26
N GLU A 84 6.88 -3.78 -2.91
CA GLU A 84 6.13 -4.87 -3.55
C GLU A 84 4.61 -4.71 -3.32
N PHE A 85 4.22 -4.26 -2.13
CA PHE A 85 2.83 -3.94 -1.82
C PHE A 85 2.31 -2.71 -2.59
N GLU A 86 3.09 -1.63 -2.70
CA GLU A 86 2.72 -0.43 -3.47
C GLU A 86 2.50 -0.77 -4.96
N GLU A 87 3.36 -1.61 -5.55
CA GLU A 87 3.20 -2.06 -6.95
C GLU A 87 1.86 -2.78 -7.17
N VAL A 88 1.44 -3.61 -6.21
CA VAL A 88 0.12 -4.28 -6.25
C VAL A 88 -1.03 -3.27 -6.18
N LEU A 89 -0.91 -2.20 -5.40
CA LEU A 89 -1.93 -1.14 -5.32
C LEU A 89 -2.04 -0.33 -6.62
N GLU A 90 -0.90 -0.09 -7.29
CA GLU A 90 -0.85 0.58 -8.59
C GLU A 90 -1.47 -0.31 -9.69
N GLU A 91 -1.19 -1.61 -9.66
CA GLU A 91 -1.78 -2.57 -10.60
C GLU A 91 -3.30 -2.67 -10.42
N ASP A 92 -3.81 -2.82 -9.19
CA ASP A 92 -5.25 -2.88 -8.91
C ASP A 92 -5.99 -1.61 -9.40
N SER A 93 -5.36 -0.45 -9.21
CA SER A 93 -5.87 0.84 -9.70
C SER A 93 -5.90 0.95 -11.23
N ASN A 94 -5.01 0.23 -11.93
CA ASN A 94 -4.91 0.24 -13.40
C ASN A 94 -5.93 -0.72 -14.07
N ILE A 95 -6.40 -1.76 -13.38
CA ILE A 95 -7.41 -2.71 -13.92
C ILE A 95 -8.82 -2.09 -13.94
N ALA A 96 -9.05 -0.99 -13.21
CA ALA A 96 -10.31 -0.24 -13.24
C ALA A 96 -10.54 0.57 -14.54
N ALA A 97 -9.55 0.65 -15.44
CA ALA A 97 -9.79 1.11 -16.81
C ALA A 97 -10.49 -0.03 -17.57
N PRO A 98 -11.80 0.11 -17.90
CA PRO A 98 -12.53 -0.97 -18.55
C PRO A 98 -11.82 -1.34 -19.84
N ALA A 99 -11.47 -2.62 -19.95
CA ALA A 99 -11.26 -3.31 -21.21
C ALA A 99 -12.53 -3.15 -22.06
N ALA A 100 -12.64 -2.03 -22.78
CA ALA A 100 -13.60 -1.85 -23.83
C ALA A 100 -13.06 -2.53 -25.09
N SER A 101 -13.48 -3.79 -25.24
CA SER A 101 -13.72 -4.47 -26.51
C SER A 101 -12.52 -4.69 -27.44
N THR A 102 -11.94 -5.87 -27.29
CA THR A 102 -11.72 -6.75 -28.43
C THR A 102 -13.02 -6.93 -29.22
N ALA A 103 -13.08 -6.44 -30.47
CA ALA A 103 -13.60 -7.19 -31.61
C ALA A 103 -13.26 -6.50 -32.96
N PRO A 104 -12.85 -7.27 -33.99
CA PRO A 104 -12.42 -6.77 -35.29
C PRO A 104 -13.61 -6.62 -36.26
N ALA A 105 -13.63 -5.56 -37.08
CA ALA A 105 -14.42 -5.55 -38.32
C ALA A 105 -13.99 -4.42 -39.27
N ALA A 106 -13.13 -4.74 -40.24
CA ALA A 106 -13.38 -4.29 -41.61
C ALA A 106 -14.49 -5.23 -42.18
N PRO A 107 -15.43 -4.79 -43.04
CA PRO A 107 -15.09 -4.18 -44.34
C PRO A 107 -16.07 -3.13 -44.94
N ALA A 108 -15.52 -2.41 -45.93
CA ALA A 108 -16.12 -1.95 -47.20
C ALA A 108 -17.34 -0.99 -47.27
N LYS A 109 -17.13 0.07 -48.08
CA LYS A 109 -18.04 1.14 -48.57
C LYS A 109 -19.34 0.61 -49.22
N PRO A 110 -20.38 1.46 -49.33
CA PRO A 110 -20.70 1.97 -50.67
C PRO A 110 -21.06 3.47 -50.74
N LYS A 111 -20.91 3.99 -51.96
CA LYS A 111 -21.17 5.37 -52.42
C LYS A 111 -22.68 5.62 -52.56
N THR A 112 -23.18 6.78 -52.14
CA THR A 112 -24.46 7.32 -52.63
C THR A 112 -24.37 8.84 -52.83
N LYS A 113 -25.12 9.28 -53.84
CA LYS A 113 -24.96 10.41 -54.76
C LYS A 113 -25.83 11.61 -54.33
N VAL A 114 -25.37 12.84 -54.58
CA VAL A 114 -26.24 13.99 -54.93
C VAL A 114 -25.58 14.78 -56.04
#